data_AF-A0A2U1ST70-F1
#
_entry.id   AF-A0A2U1ST70-F1
#
_cell.length_a   1.000
_cell.length_b   1.000
_cell.length_c   1.000
_cell.angle_alpha   90.00
_cell.angle_beta   90.00
_cell.angle_gamma   90.00
#
_symmetry.space_group_name_H-M   'P 1'
#
loop_
_entity.id
_entity.type
_entity.pdbx_description
1 polymer ?
#
loop_
_entity_poly.entity_id
_entity_poly.type
_entity_poly.pdbx_seq_one_letter_code
_entity_poly.pdbx_strand_id
1 'polypeptide(L)' 'MALTAEDIKEGKCYATRGPERYKVIAINPRGIVTFLTWEGNQKPSPLRANCGMKAFLEGVTKEIPCPAE' A
#
# COMPACT_ATOMS: atom_id res chain seq x y z
N MET A 1 14.85 -4.73 -7.00
CA MET A 1 14.68 -5.45 -5.73
C MET A 1 13.20 -5.67 -5.53
N ALA A 2 12.77 -6.92 -5.32
CA ALA A 2 11.38 -7.21 -4.99
C ALA A 2 11.15 -6.79 -3.52
N LEU A 3 10.07 -6.09 -3.24
CA LEU A 3 9.65 -5.80 -1.87
C LEU A 3 9.40 -7.14 -1.15
N THR A 4 9.91 -7.28 0.06
CA THR A 4 9.60 -8.39 0.95
C THR A 4 8.48 -8.00 1.90
N ALA A 5 7.87 -8.99 2.56
CA ALA A 5 6.83 -8.73 3.54
C ALA A 5 7.32 -7.81 4.68
N GLU A 6 8.61 -7.85 5.00
CA GLU A 6 9.24 -7.03 6.04
C GLU A 6 9.39 -5.56 5.64
N ASP A 7 9.41 -5.28 4.32
CA ASP A 7 9.41 -3.93 3.77
C ASP A 7 8.02 -3.27 3.84
N ILE A 8 6.95 -4.06 4.02
CA ILE A 8 5.58 -3.55 4.14
C ILE A 8 5.30 -3.20 5.59
N LYS A 9 5.15 -1.90 5.85
CA LYS A 9 4.91 -1.36 7.19
C LYS A 9 3.66 -0.50 7.23
N GLU A 10 3.01 -0.52 8.38
CA GLU A 10 1.87 0.35 8.67
C GLU A 10 2.31 1.82 8.63
N GLY A 11 1.48 2.67 8.02
CA GLY A 11 1.77 4.09 7.81
C GLY A 11 2.67 4.39 6.61
N LYS A 12 3.17 3.38 5.89
CA LYS A 12 3.97 3.56 4.68
C LYS A 12 3.11 3.56 3.41
N CYS A 13 3.65 4.20 2.38
CA CYS A 13 3.02 4.30 1.08
C CYS A 13 3.85 3.56 0.02
N TYR A 14 3.16 2.95 -0.94
CA TYR A 14 3.75 2.12 -1.97
C TYR A 14 3.17 2.49 -3.32
N ALA A 15 4.04 2.59 -4.33
CA ALA A 15 3.60 2.73 -5.71
C ALA A 15 3.28 1.34 -6.28
N THR A 16 2.22 1.27 -7.09
CA THR A 16 1.92 0.07 -7.88
C THR A 16 2.63 0.11 -9.23
N ARG A 17 2.39 -0.89 -10.09
CA ARG A 17 2.79 -0.83 -11.50
C ARG A 17 1.94 0.17 -12.31
N GLY A 18 0.77 0.53 -11.82
CA GLY A 18 -0.16 1.44 -12.47
C GLY A 18 -0.04 2.90 -11.98
N PRO A 19 -1.04 3.75 -12.30
CA PRO A 19 -1.16 5.11 -11.75
C PRO A 19 -1.53 5.11 -10.25
N GLU A 20 -1.98 3.96 -9.75
CA GLU A 20 -2.45 3.77 -8.38
C GLU A 20 -1.30 3.70 -7.38
N ARG A 21 -1.58 4.19 -6.19
CA ARG A 21 -0.69 4.24 -5.04
C ARG A 21 -1.45 3.76 -3.82
N TYR A 22 -0.78 3.01 -2.97
CA TYR A 22 -1.37 2.35 -1.81
C TYR A 22 -0.74 2.87 -0.52
N LYS A 23 -1.55 3.11 0.53
CA LYS A 23 -1.11 3.58 1.86
C LYS A 23 -1.58 2.55 2.84
N VAL A 24 -0.64 1.83 3.43
CA VAL A 24 -0.97 0.80 4.40
C VAL A 24 -1.42 1.49 5.68
N ILE A 25 -2.63 1.19 6.11
CA ILE A 25 -3.22 1.72 7.34
C ILE A 25 -2.99 0.75 8.48
N ALA A 26 -3.18 -0.55 8.21
CA ALA A 26 -3.10 -1.59 9.22
C ALA A 26 -2.63 -2.91 8.60
N ILE A 27 -1.88 -3.71 9.36
CA ILE A 27 -1.50 -5.07 8.99
C ILE A 27 -1.97 -6.01 10.10
N ASN A 28 -2.93 -6.87 9.78
CA ASN A 28 -3.42 -7.85 10.74
C ASN A 28 -2.36 -8.93 10.98
N PRO A 29 -2.31 -9.53 12.19
CA PRO A 29 -1.37 -10.61 12.52
C PRO A 29 -1.57 -11.88 11.66
N ARG A 30 -2.69 -11.97 10.93
CA ARG A 30 -2.95 -13.01 9.92
C ARG A 30 -2.33 -12.73 8.54
N GLY A 31 -1.58 -11.63 8.39
CA GLY A 31 -0.98 -11.21 7.13
C GLY A 31 -1.99 -10.59 6.16
N ILE A 32 -3.02 -9.91 6.66
CA ILE A 32 -3.96 -9.14 5.84
C ILE A 32 -3.56 -7.66 5.94
N VAL A 33 -3.28 -7.06 4.79
CA VAL A 33 -2.91 -5.66 4.65
C VAL A 33 -4.15 -4.85 4.34
N THR A 34 -4.45 -3.88 5.18
CA THR A 34 -5.48 -2.87 4.96
C THR A 34 -4.82 -1.61 4.42
N PHE A 35 -5.23 -1.15 3.26
CA PHE A 35 -4.63 0.01 2.60
C PHE A 35 -5.69 0.93 1.97
N LEU A 36 -5.32 2.21 1.84
CA LEU A 36 -6.06 3.18 1.01
C LEU A 36 -5.44 3.24 -0.36
N THR A 37 -6.26 3.51 -1.37
CA THR A 37 -5.81 3.72 -2.75
C THR A 37 -5.98 5.18 -3.16
N TRP A 38 -5.07 5.69 -3.99
CA TRP A 38 -5.25 6.95 -4.72
C TRP A 38 -4.51 6.91 -6.04
N GLU A 39 -4.91 7.79 -6.95
CA GLU A 39 -4.25 7.98 -8.23
C GLU A 39 -3.58 9.36 -8.28
N GLY A 40 -2.31 9.39 -8.70
CA GLY A 40 -1.57 10.64 -8.87
C GLY A 40 -1.46 11.48 -7.59
N ASN A 41 -1.75 12.78 -7.69
CA ASN A 41 -1.66 13.75 -6.59
C ASN A 41 -2.97 13.95 -5.82
N GLN A 42 -3.95 13.07 -6.02
CA GLN A 42 -5.21 13.14 -5.30
C GLN A 42 -5.06 12.61 -3.87
N LYS A 43 -5.96 13.05 -2.98
CA LYS A 43 -6.01 12.52 -1.61
C LYS A 43 -6.37 11.03 -1.62
N PRO A 44 -5.86 10.24 -0.65
CA PRO A 44 -6.29 8.87 -0.42
C PRO A 44 -7.82 8.77 -0.45
N SER A 45 -8.34 7.86 -1.27
CA SER A 45 -9.76 7.55 -1.25
C SER A 45 -10.16 7.13 0.16
N PRO A 46 -11.33 7.52 0.69
CA PRO A 46 -11.80 7.06 2.00
C PRO A 46 -12.09 5.56 2.02
N LEU A 47 -12.16 4.93 0.84
CA LEU A 47 -12.38 3.50 0.67
C LEU A 47 -11.13 2.71 1.08
N ARG A 48 -11.31 1.84 2.08
CA ARG A 48 -10.28 0.90 2.56
C ARG A 48 -10.39 -0.39 1.78
N ALA A 49 -9.26 -0.85 1.25
CA ALA A 49 -9.13 -2.15 0.62
C ALA A 49 -8.35 -3.08 1.55
N ASN A 50 -8.75 -4.36 1.56
CA ASN A 50 -8.10 -5.40 2.35
C ASN A 50 -7.58 -6.47 1.39
N CYS A 51 -6.31 -6.83 1.51
CA CYS A 51 -5.69 -7.85 0.66
C CYS A 51 -4.74 -8.72 1.49
N GLY A 52 -4.47 -9.94 1.04
CA GLY A 52 -3.40 -10.76 1.63
C GLY A 52 -2.02 -10.15 1.33
N MET A 53 -1.08 -10.30 2.25
CA MET A 53 0.31 -9.80 2.14
C MET A 53 0.95 -10.14 0.79
N LYS A 54 0.76 -11.39 0.32
CA LYS A 54 1.33 -11.86 -0.96
C LYS A 54 0.78 -11.08 -2.15
N ALA A 55 -0.54 -10.98 -2.26
CA ALA A 55 -1.18 -10.26 -3.36
C ALA A 55 -0.94 -8.75 -3.29
N PHE A 56 -0.77 -8.19 -2.08
CA PHE A 56 -0.31 -6.81 -1.92
C PHE A 56 1.09 -6.61 -2.50
N LEU A 57 2.05 -7.47 -2.14
CA LEU A 57 3.43 -7.46 -2.63
C LEU A 57 3.52 -7.61 -4.15
N GLU A 58 2.65 -8.42 -4.76
CA GLU A 58 2.61 -8.54 -6.23
C GLU A 58 2.11 -7.26 -6.92
N GLY A 59 1.25 -6.49 -6.24
CA GLY A 59 0.69 -5.24 -6.75
C GLY A 59 1.61 -4.03 -6.57
N VAL A 60 2.45 -4.02 -5.53
CA VAL A 60 3.37 -2.91 -5.23
C VAL A 60 4.77 -3.11 -5.82
N THR A 61 5.41 -2.01 -6.20
CA THR A 61 6.74 -2.03 -6.82
C THR A 61 7.81 -1.41 -5.95
N LYS A 62 7.51 -0.29 -5.28
CA LYS A 62 8.46 0.44 -4.44
C LYS A 62 7.74 1.22 -3.34
N GLU A 63 8.43 1.42 -2.22
CA GLU A 63 8.02 2.42 -1.22
C GLU A 63 8.10 3.82 -1.82
N ILE A 64 7.11 4.65 -1.55
CA ILE A 64 7.06 6.07 -1.94
C ILE A 64 6.75 6.93 -0.72
N PRO A 65 7.14 8.22 -0.73
CA PRO A 65 6.66 9.15 0.28
C PRO A 65 5.14 9.21 0.23
N CYS A 66 4.51 9.17 1.41
CA CYS A 66 3.08 9.41 1.50
C CYS A 66 2.75 10.84 1.08
N PRO A 67 1.64 11.06 0.36
CA PRO A 67 1.18 12.42 0.08
C PRO A 67 0.97 13.15 1.41
N ALA A 68 1.40 14.42 1.47
CA ALA A 68 1.10 15.28 2.60
C ALA A 68 -0.42 15.43 2.72
N GLU A 69 -0.97 15.09 3.89
CA GLU A 69 -2.42 15.16 4.18
C GLU A 69 -2.97 16.60 4.17
#